data_AF-A0A940CSN8-F1
#
_entry.id   AF-A0A940CSN8-F1
#
_cell.length_a   1.000
_cell.length_b   1.000
_cell.length_c   1.000
_cell.angle_alpha   90.00
_cell.angle_beta   90.00
_cell.angle_gamma   90.00
#
_symmetry.space_group_name_H-M   'P 1'
#
loop_
_entity.id
_entity.type
_entity.pdbx_description
1 polymer ?
#
loop_
_entity_poly.entity_id
_entity_poly.type
_entity_poly.pdbx_seq_one_letter_code
_entity_poly.pdbx_strand_id
1 'polypeptide(L)'
;MILDDWGFTPIELKQARDLFDTLEDRNQSVSTLVVSQIPVSQWHEAIADPTIANTTLDRLVHNAYKIELRGESMRKIMSKLD
;
A
#
# COMPACT_ATOMS: atom_id res chain seq x y z
N MET A 1 -10.95 -5.39 -2.32
CA MET A 1 -9.66 -5.45 -3.03
C MET A 1 -8.56 -5.52 -1.98
N ILE A 2 -7.53 -6.33 -2.22
CA ILE A 2 -6.36 -6.45 -1.36
C ILE A 2 -5.15 -6.12 -2.23
N LEU A 3 -4.35 -5.15 -1.78
CA LEU A 3 -3.05 -4.81 -2.38
C LEU A 3 -1.97 -5.34 -1.45
N ASP A 4 -1.24 -6.35 -1.92
CA ASP A 4 -0.14 -6.97 -1.17
C ASP A 4 1.21 -6.42 -1.64
N ASP A 5 2.21 -6.43 -0.75
CA ASP A 5 3.57 -5.94 -1.01
C ASP A 5 3.65 -4.50 -1.56
N TRP A 6 2.79 -3.61 -1.07
CA TRP A 6 2.76 -2.21 -1.51
C TRP A 6 4.10 -1.51 -1.30
N GLY A 7 4.59 -0.85 -2.35
CA GLY A 7 5.78 -0.01 -2.30
C GLY A 7 7.09 -0.79 -2.16
N PHE A 8 7.07 -2.13 -2.31
CA PHE A 8 8.29 -2.93 -2.33
C PHE A 8 9.17 -2.63 -3.56
N THR A 9 8.54 -2.34 -4.70
CA THR A 9 9.18 -1.79 -5.90
C THR A 9 8.57 -0.45 -6.27
N PRO A 10 9.31 0.45 -6.94
CA PRO A 10 8.74 1.68 -7.48
C PRO A 10 7.52 1.37 -8.36
N ILE A 11 6.42 2.08 -8.11
CA ILE A 11 5.19 2.02 -8.89
C ILE A 11 5.36 2.98 -10.05
N GLU A 12 5.55 2.43 -11.25
CA GLU A 12 5.76 3.21 -12.47
C GLU A 12 4.50 3.97 -12.87
N LEU A 13 4.65 5.03 -13.68
CA LEU A 13 3.56 5.92 -14.06
C LEU A 13 2.31 5.19 -14.59
N LYS A 14 2.50 4.17 -15.44
CA LYS A 14 1.37 3.40 -15.99
C LYS A 14 0.63 2.64 -14.88
N GLN A 15 1.37 1.94 -14.03
CA GLN A 15 0.81 1.19 -12.89
C GLN A 15 0.11 2.13 -11.91
N ALA A 16 0.68 3.30 -11.66
CA ALA A 16 0.11 4.33 -10.80
C ALA A 16 -1.24 4.85 -11.33
N ARG A 17 -1.36 5.04 -12.66
CA ARG A 17 -2.62 5.43 -13.31
C ARG A 17 -3.67 4.32 -13.23
N ASP A 18 -3.30 3.09 -13.60
CA ASP A 18 -4.20 1.94 -13.56
C ASP A 18 -4.74 1.71 -12.13
N LEU A 19 -3.86 1.87 -11.14
CA LEU A 19 -4.23 1.81 -9.73
C LEU A 19 -5.14 2.98 -9.33
N PHE A 20 -4.81 4.19 -9.74
CA PHE A 20 -5.61 5.38 -9.43
C PHE A 20 -7.05 5.25 -9.94
N ASP A 21 -7.23 4.85 -11.20
CA ASP A 21 -8.56 4.67 -11.79
C ASP A 21 -9.36 3.61 -11.01
N THR A 22 -8.72 2.49 -10.67
CA THR A 22 -9.34 1.44 -9.86
C THR A 22 -9.72 1.92 -8.46
N LEU A 23 -8.91 2.78 -7.84
CA LEU A 23 -9.18 3.32 -6.52
C LEU A 23 -10.27 4.39 -6.55
N GLU A 24 -10.36 5.16 -7.63
CA GLU A 24 -11.41 6.15 -7.85
C GLU A 24 -12.80 5.50 -7.88
N ASP A 25 -12.97 4.45 -8.69
CA ASP A 25 -14.22 3.69 -8.79
C ASP A 25 -14.66 3.07 -7.46
N ARG A 26 -13.71 2.78 -6.58
CA ARG A 26 -13.92 2.13 -5.28
C ARG A 26 -14.12 3.12 -4.15
N ASN A 27 -13.75 4.38 -4.34
CA ASN A 27 -13.69 5.37 -3.29
C ASN A 27 -15.06 5.51 -2.61
N GLN A 28 -15.07 5.50 -1.28
CA GLN A 28 -16.27 5.58 -0.43
C GLN A 28 -17.37 4.52 -0.68
N SER A 29 -17.13 3.52 -1.54
CA SER A 29 -18.15 2.53 -1.92
C SER A 29 -17.83 1.14 -1.37
N VAL A 30 -16.55 0.76 -1.34
CA VAL A 30 -16.10 -0.56 -0.89
C VAL A 30 -14.73 -0.49 -0.23
N SER A 31 -14.50 -1.31 0.80
CA SER A 31 -13.22 -1.32 1.52
C SER A 31 -12.04 -1.84 0.67
N THR A 32 -10.87 -1.26 0.90
CA THR A 32 -9.59 -1.69 0.31
C THR A 32 -8.59 -1.94 1.43
N LEU A 33 -7.95 -3.11 1.41
CA LEU A 33 -6.87 -3.46 2.33
C LEU A 33 -5.54 -3.31 1.61
N VAL A 34 -4.57 -2.68 2.26
CA VAL A 34 -3.21 -2.52 1.74
C VAL A 34 -2.24 -3.09 2.77
N VAL A 35 -1.34 -3.96 2.31
CA VAL A 35 -0.26 -4.54 3.10
C VAL A 35 1.06 -4.03 2.54
N SER A 36 1.93 -3.53 3.41
CA SER A 36 3.21 -2.95 3.02
C SER A 36 4.30 -3.32 4.02
N GLN A 37 5.52 -3.47 3.52
CA GLN A 37 6.72 -3.62 4.33
C GLN A 37 7.40 -2.29 4.66
N ILE A 38 6.99 -1.20 4.00
CA ILE A 38 7.52 0.14 4.22
C ILE A 38 6.50 1.00 4.99
N PRO A 39 6.96 1.93 5.84
CA PRO A 39 6.05 2.80 6.57
C PRO A 39 5.26 3.70 5.61
N VAL A 40 4.04 4.06 6.01
CA VAL A 40 3.13 4.91 5.20
C VAL A 40 3.77 6.24 4.78
N SER A 41 4.68 6.78 5.58
CA SER A 41 5.43 8.00 5.26
C SER A 41 6.30 7.89 4.00
N GLN A 42 6.69 6.67 3.60
CA GLN A 42 7.49 6.42 2.41
C GLN A 42 6.64 6.07 1.17
N TRP A 43 5.33 5.91 1.33
CA TRP A 43 4.47 5.48 0.20
C TRP A 43 4.39 6.53 -0.91
N HIS A 44 4.56 7.81 -0.59
CA HIS A 44 4.54 8.86 -1.60
C HIS A 44 5.74 8.71 -2.55
N GLU A 45 6.91 8.38 -2.02
CA GLU A 45 8.14 8.19 -2.80
C GLU A 45 8.10 6.92 -3.65
N ALA A 46 7.29 5.94 -3.26
CA ALA A 46 7.11 4.71 -4.01
C ALA A 46 6.32 4.92 -5.32
N ILE A 47 5.59 6.03 -5.49
CA ILE A 47 4.80 6.33 -6.70
C ILE A 47 5.56 7.33 -7.57
N ALA A 48 5.81 6.97 -8.84
CA ALA A 48 6.65 7.75 -9.74
C ALA A 48 6.14 9.17 -10.04
N ASP A 49 4.82 9.38 -10.05
CA ASP A 49 4.20 10.67 -10.34
C ASP A 49 3.71 11.33 -9.04
N PRO A 50 4.26 12.48 -8.63
CA PRO A 50 3.87 13.15 -7.38
C PRO A 50 2.40 13.59 -7.33
N THR A 51 1.80 13.90 -8.48
CA THR A 51 0.40 14.33 -8.54
C THR A 51 -0.52 13.14 -8.29
N ILE A 52 -0.24 12.01 -8.94
CA ILE A 52 -0.96 10.76 -8.71
C ILE A 52 -0.71 10.26 -7.29
N ALA A 53 0.52 10.38 -6.78
CA ALA A 53 0.89 9.99 -5.43
C ALA A 53 0.04 10.71 -4.37
N ASN A 54 0.01 12.04 -4.41
CA ASN A 54 -0.82 12.84 -3.50
C ASN A 54 -2.28 12.42 -3.56
N THR A 55 -2.82 12.35 -4.77
CA THR A 55 -4.24 12.07 -5.01
C THR A 55 -4.64 10.65 -4.57
N THR A 56 -3.75 9.68 -4.77
CA THR A 56 -3.92 8.28 -4.37
C THR A 56 -3.84 8.11 -2.86
N LEU A 57 -2.84 8.75 -2.22
CA LEU A 57 -2.66 8.65 -0.78
C LEU A 57 -3.77 9.37 0.00
N ASP A 58 -4.31 10.47 -0.51
CA ASP A 58 -5.49 11.10 0.07
C ASP A 58 -6.69 10.14 0.12
N ARG A 59 -6.85 9.28 -0.87
CA ARG A 59 -7.93 8.27 -0.89
C ARG A 59 -7.64 7.08 0.00
N LEU A 60 -6.42 6.55 -0.10
CA LEU A 60 -6.02 5.33 0.60
C LEU A 60 -5.76 5.53 2.07
N VAL A 61 -5.19 6.66 2.47
CA VAL A 61 -4.58 6.84 3.79
C VAL A 61 -5.40 7.77 4.68
N HIS A 62 -6.03 8.81 4.11
CA HIS A 62 -6.73 9.84 4.90
C HIS A 62 -7.79 9.25 5.83
N ASN A 63 -8.57 8.29 5.34
CA ASN A 63 -9.66 7.63 6.09
C ASN A 63 -9.30 6.20 6.54
N ALA A 64 -8.04 5.81 6.48
CA ALA A 64 -7.63 4.44 6.78
C ALA A 64 -7.43 4.19 8.27
N TYR A 65 -7.80 2.98 8.69
CA TYR A 65 -7.26 2.38 9.91
C TYR A 65 -5.83 1.92 9.65
N LYS A 66 -4.88 2.51 10.38
CA LYS A 66 -3.45 2.16 10.29
C LYS A 66 -3.12 1.16 11.38
N ILE A 67 -2.64 -0.01 10.98
CA ILE A 67 -2.24 -1.09 11.88
C ILE A 67 -0.74 -1.33 11.67
N GLU A 68 0.07 -0.89 12.63
CA GLU A 68 1.49 -1.20 12.64
C GLU A 68 1.72 -2.59 13.27
N LEU A 69 2.08 -3.55 12.43
CA LEU A 69 2.44 -4.88 12.90
C LEU A 69 3.84 -4.85 13.53
N ARG A 70 3.99 -5.52 14.67
CA ARG A 70 5.24 -5.66 15.42
C ARG A 70 5.48 -7.13 15.75
N GLY A 71 6.74 -7.53 15.85
CA GLY A 71 7.13 -8.89 16.22
C GLY A 71 8.09 -9.52 15.22
N GLU A 72 8.51 -10.74 15.51
CA GLU A 72 9.39 -11.50 14.63
C GLU A 72 8.63 -12.10 13.44
N SER A 73 9.35 -12.38 12.37
CA SER A 73 8.80 -13.06 11.20
C SER A 73 8.19 -14.41 11.60
N MET A 74 6.92 -14.62 11.26
CA MET A 74 6.27 -15.91 11.44
C MET A 74 7.00 -17.04 10.71
N ARG A 75 7.68 -16.75 9.59
CA ARG A 75 8.52 -17.73 8.89
C ARG A 75 9.68 -18.21 9.76
N LYS A 76 10.30 -17.32 10.54
CA LYS A 76 11.37 -17.66 11.50
C LYS A 76 10.81 -18.48 12.66
N ILE A 77 9.69 -18.05 13.25
CA ILE A 77 9.06 -18.74 14.39
C ILE A 77 8.64 -20.18 14.01
N MET A 78 8.14 -20.36 12.78
CA MET A 78 7.66 -21.65 12.31
C MET A 78 8.74 -22.53 11.64
N SER A 79 9.90 -21.94 11.33
CA SER A 79 11.07 -22.68 10.86
C SER A 79 11.58 -23.56 11.99
N LYS A 80 11.23 -24.85 11.98
CA LYS A 80 11.73 -25.86 12.94
C LYS A 80 13.22 -26.22 12.75
N LEU A 81 14.00 -25.35 12.10
CA LEU A 81 15.44 -25.56 11.92
C LEU A 81 16.19 -24.46 12.64
N ASP A 82 16.94 -24.89 13.66
CA ASP A 82 18.10 -24.20 14.22
C ASP A 82 19.19 -24.02 13.14
#